data_AF-A0AAU3ISY7-F1
#
_entry.id   AF-A0AAU3ISY7-F1
#
_cell.length_a   1.000
_cell.length_b   1.000
_cell.length_c   1.000
_cell.angle_alpha   90.00
_cell.angle_beta   90.00
_cell.angle_gamma   90.00
#
_symmetry.space_group_name_H-M   'P 1'
#
loop_
_entity.id
_entity.type
_entity.pdbx_description
1 polymer ?
#
loop_
_entity_poly.entity_id
_entity_poly.type
_entity_poly.pdbx_seq_one_letter_code
_entity_poly.pdbx_strand_id
1 'polypeptide(L)'
;MPYRVLLAAVVTAAPLTITPHAEAAAAKPVIHYAGLSSCLQSDGGRHACGPLKLWLSNGRVVPLPDARRTVGDGEYVAAAVVAVSQDGAQAAYFSGKDGVLTIWTAAPGRAREIPKVTWPDDLQMNALTLSPGGRYVSMLGVDASEREVDRVADTATGKVFTLPRGYQAWDFSPDGRRMMAGNNRTAVLYATGTWSVKLRRSVYMRGDLGPDGVTVAGTKWTKTGKTVRNMVVTRNLATGKKSTIPIRLRTGESPLRTRWDKAGHIDVLTRSDRRVGGEERRLHTWYRLNRATHKLKRIDSFVIPPSVGGYVLPT
;
A
#
# COMPACT_ATOMS: atom_id res chain seq x y z
N MET A 1 -85.38 -37.87 -20.66
CA MET A 1 -84.65 -37.05 -19.66
C MET A 1 -83.15 -37.24 -19.88
N PRO A 2 -82.41 -36.29 -20.50
CA PRO A 2 -80.96 -36.38 -20.57
C PRO A 2 -80.29 -35.43 -19.56
N TYR A 3 -79.30 -35.97 -18.87
CA TYR A 3 -78.44 -35.32 -17.89
C TYR A 3 -77.65 -34.14 -18.48
N ARG A 4 -77.59 -33.02 -17.75
CA ARG A 4 -76.66 -31.90 -18.00
C ARG A 4 -75.34 -32.18 -17.26
N VAL A 5 -74.23 -32.18 -18.00
CA VAL A 5 -72.87 -32.18 -17.41
C VAL A 5 -72.35 -30.74 -17.41
N LEU A 6 -72.01 -30.22 -16.23
CA LEU A 6 -71.32 -28.94 -16.05
C LEU A 6 -69.80 -29.17 -16.15
N LEU A 7 -69.15 -28.49 -17.10
CA LEU A 7 -67.69 -28.37 -17.15
C LEU A 7 -67.24 -27.23 -16.24
N ALA A 8 -66.46 -27.54 -15.21
CA ALA A 8 -65.75 -26.55 -14.40
C ALA A 8 -64.39 -26.24 -15.07
N ALA A 9 -64.17 -24.98 -15.45
CA ALA A 9 -62.86 -24.52 -15.92
C ALA A 9 -61.95 -24.25 -14.71
N VAL A 10 -60.85 -24.99 -14.61
CA VAL A 10 -59.80 -24.76 -13.61
C VAL A 10 -58.84 -23.70 -14.16
N VAL A 11 -58.81 -22.53 -13.55
CA VAL A 11 -57.80 -21.49 -13.80
C VAL A 11 -56.59 -21.79 -12.91
N THR A 12 -55.51 -22.29 -13.50
CA THR A 12 -54.22 -22.46 -12.81
C THR A 12 -53.48 -21.13 -12.77
N ALA A 13 -53.36 -20.54 -11.58
CA ALA A 13 -52.51 -19.38 -11.35
C ALA A 13 -51.02 -19.81 -11.38
N ALA A 14 -50.24 -19.25 -12.29
CA ALA A 14 -48.79 -19.47 -12.34
C ALA A 14 -48.09 -18.64 -11.24
N PRO A 15 -47.23 -19.24 -10.41
CA PRO A 15 -46.49 -18.50 -9.39
C PRO A 15 -45.43 -17.61 -10.05
N LEU A 16 -45.48 -16.31 -9.77
CA LEU A 16 -44.41 -15.36 -10.07
C LEU A 16 -43.20 -15.68 -9.18
N THR A 17 -42.22 -16.40 -9.73
CA THR A 17 -40.92 -16.58 -9.09
C THR A 17 -40.13 -15.27 -9.18
N ILE A 18 -40.09 -14.52 -8.09
CA ILE A 18 -39.16 -13.40 -7.94
C ILE A 18 -37.77 -14.00 -7.77
N THR A 19 -36.98 -14.02 -8.84
CA THR A 19 -35.54 -14.32 -8.72
C THR A 19 -34.90 -13.19 -7.93
N PRO A 20 -34.25 -13.45 -6.77
CA PRO A 20 -33.49 -12.42 -6.09
C PRO A 20 -32.38 -11.96 -7.03
N HIS A 21 -32.35 -10.67 -7.34
CA HIS A 21 -31.20 -10.08 -8.00
C HIS A 21 -29.97 -10.42 -7.15
N ALA A 22 -29.01 -11.12 -7.73
CA ALA A 22 -27.70 -11.28 -7.14
C ALA A 22 -27.15 -9.87 -6.89
N GLU A 23 -27.19 -9.40 -5.64
CA GLU A 23 -26.43 -8.24 -5.21
C GLU A 23 -25.00 -8.52 -5.63
N ALA A 24 -24.48 -7.72 -6.57
CA ALA A 24 -23.07 -7.74 -6.91
C ALA A 24 -22.31 -7.55 -5.60
N ALA A 25 -21.63 -8.59 -5.12
CA ALA A 25 -20.94 -8.56 -3.85
C ALA A 25 -20.08 -7.30 -3.80
N ALA A 26 -20.38 -6.40 -2.86
CA ALA A 26 -19.69 -5.14 -2.75
C ALA A 26 -18.18 -5.41 -2.66
N ALA A 27 -17.39 -4.65 -3.43
CA ALA A 27 -15.94 -4.81 -3.44
C ALA A 27 -15.41 -4.70 -2.00
N LYS A 28 -14.52 -5.64 -1.61
CA LYS A 28 -13.93 -5.63 -0.27
C LYS A 28 -13.25 -4.28 -0.02
N PRO A 29 -13.48 -3.65 1.16
CA PRO A 29 -12.85 -2.37 1.45
C PRO A 29 -11.34 -2.53 1.54
N VAL A 30 -10.62 -1.54 1.00
CA VAL A 30 -9.16 -1.44 1.08
C VAL A 30 -8.80 -0.13 1.78
N ILE A 31 -7.64 -0.10 2.43
CA ILE A 31 -7.07 1.08 3.06
C ILE A 31 -6.42 1.91 1.96
N HIS A 32 -6.90 3.14 1.75
CA HIS A 32 -6.30 4.08 0.82
C HIS A 32 -5.04 4.74 1.39
N TYR A 33 -5.08 5.06 2.68
CA TYR A 33 -3.95 5.64 3.40
C TYR A 33 -4.15 5.50 4.93
N ALA A 34 -3.05 5.63 5.65
CA ALA A 34 -3.03 5.73 7.10
C ALA A 34 -2.27 6.99 7.53
N GLY A 35 -2.54 7.52 8.70
CA GLY A 35 -1.92 8.78 9.15
C GLY A 35 -2.59 9.39 10.37
N LEU A 36 -2.15 10.58 10.74
CA LEU A 36 -2.66 11.32 11.89
C LEU A 36 -3.58 12.46 11.43
N SER A 37 -4.52 12.82 12.30
CA SER A 37 -5.25 14.07 12.10
C SER A 37 -4.32 15.27 12.32
N SER A 38 -4.56 16.35 11.60
CA SER A 38 -3.83 17.62 11.69
C SER A 38 -4.78 18.69 12.21
N CYS A 39 -4.69 18.96 13.51
CA CYS A 39 -5.57 19.88 14.24
C CYS A 39 -4.95 21.26 14.30
N LEU A 40 -5.78 22.30 14.13
CA LEU A 40 -5.40 23.67 14.40
C LEU A 40 -5.12 23.84 15.90
N GLN A 41 -3.98 24.41 16.25
CA GLN A 41 -3.59 24.74 17.61
C GLN A 41 -3.74 26.25 17.87
N SER A 42 -3.64 26.64 19.13
CA SER A 42 -3.76 28.04 19.55
C SER A 42 -2.68 28.95 18.99
N ASP A 43 -1.54 28.41 18.54
CA ASP A 43 -0.45 29.12 17.86
C ASP A 43 -0.79 29.47 16.39
N GLY A 44 -1.96 29.08 15.89
CA GLY A 44 -2.37 29.22 14.50
C GLY A 44 -1.76 28.17 13.55
N GLY A 45 -0.87 27.33 14.06
CA GLY A 45 -0.27 26.19 13.38
C GLY A 45 -1.16 24.97 13.41
N ARG A 46 -0.92 24.03 12.48
CA ARG A 46 -1.59 22.72 12.47
C ARG A 46 -0.61 21.63 12.91
N HIS A 47 -0.98 20.89 13.96
CA HIS A 47 -0.16 19.86 14.58
C HIS A 47 -0.86 18.51 14.61
N ALA A 48 -0.08 17.43 14.66
CA ALA A 48 -0.61 16.08 14.69
C ALA A 48 -1.41 15.82 15.98
N CYS A 49 -2.60 15.22 15.86
CA CYS A 49 -3.53 15.06 16.97
C CYS A 49 -4.34 13.76 16.87
N GLY A 50 -4.87 13.32 18.01
CA GLY A 50 -5.70 12.12 18.11
C GLY A 50 -4.95 10.82 17.78
N PRO A 51 -5.66 9.69 17.75
CA PRO A 51 -5.05 8.40 17.41
C PRO A 51 -4.66 8.35 15.94
N LEU A 52 -3.76 7.42 15.63
CA LEU A 52 -3.53 7.00 14.25
C LEU A 52 -4.84 6.49 13.64
N LYS A 53 -5.06 6.74 12.35
CA LYS A 53 -6.29 6.34 11.65
C LYS A 53 -5.98 5.66 10.32
N LEU A 54 -6.91 4.81 9.90
CA LEU A 54 -6.96 4.19 8.57
C LEU A 54 -8.16 4.76 7.81
N TRP A 55 -7.94 5.24 6.58
CA TRP A 55 -9.01 5.72 5.70
C TRP A 55 -9.26 4.67 4.61
N LEU A 56 -10.48 4.13 4.58
CA LEU A 56 -10.86 3.04 3.69
C LEU A 56 -11.59 3.53 2.44
N SER A 57 -11.59 2.69 1.41
CA SER A 57 -12.24 2.93 0.11
C SER A 57 -13.75 3.09 0.17
N ASN A 58 -14.38 2.53 1.21
CA ASN A 58 -15.81 2.67 1.46
C ASN A 58 -16.16 3.92 2.32
N GLY A 59 -15.21 4.83 2.53
CA GLY A 59 -15.39 6.05 3.32
C GLY A 59 -15.27 5.86 4.83
N ARG A 60 -15.13 4.63 5.33
CA ARG A 60 -14.94 4.37 6.76
C ARG A 60 -13.56 4.88 7.21
N VAL A 61 -13.53 5.56 8.34
CA VAL A 61 -12.30 5.97 9.03
C VAL A 61 -12.19 5.17 10.33
N VAL A 62 -11.11 4.42 10.48
CA VAL A 62 -10.91 3.52 11.62
C VAL A 62 -9.81 4.09 12.52
N PRO A 63 -10.11 4.52 13.76
CA PRO A 63 -9.09 4.89 14.72
C PRO A 63 -8.37 3.66 15.27
N LEU A 64 -7.07 3.81 15.53
CA LEU A 64 -6.19 2.82 16.18
C LEU A 64 -5.71 3.45 17.50
N PRO A 65 -6.52 3.43 18.56
CA PRO A 65 -6.21 4.11 19.83
C PRO A 65 -5.05 3.46 20.59
N ASP A 66 -4.82 2.18 20.34
CA ASP A 66 -3.74 1.37 20.86
C ASP A 66 -2.43 1.57 20.09
N ALA A 67 -2.44 2.15 18.89
CA ALA A 67 -1.24 2.34 18.08
C ALA A 67 -0.28 3.36 18.69
N ARG A 68 1.02 3.03 18.68
CA ARG A 68 2.11 3.95 18.96
C ARG A 68 2.03 5.14 18.00
N ARG A 69 2.16 6.35 18.54
CA ARG A 69 2.00 7.60 17.77
C ARG A 69 3.34 8.23 17.35
N THR A 70 4.40 7.94 18.08
CA THR A 70 5.71 8.56 17.94
C THR A 70 6.82 7.51 17.93
N VAL A 71 7.94 7.84 17.30
CA VAL A 71 9.14 6.97 17.33
C VAL A 71 9.87 7.09 18.67
N GLY A 72 9.86 8.30 19.24
CA GLY A 72 10.37 8.61 20.57
C GLY A 72 9.55 9.74 21.22
N ASP A 73 10.09 10.38 22.26
CA ASP A 73 9.39 11.45 22.96
C ASP A 73 9.23 12.69 22.07
N GLY A 74 7.99 13.05 21.75
CA GLY A 74 7.67 14.24 20.95
C GLY A 74 7.89 14.13 19.44
N GLU A 75 8.46 13.03 18.92
CA GLU A 75 8.77 12.88 17.49
C GLU A 75 7.68 12.13 16.70
N TYR A 76 6.97 12.86 15.84
CA TYR A 76 5.86 12.32 15.04
C TYR A 76 6.30 11.94 13.62
N VAL A 77 6.43 10.64 13.35
CA VAL A 77 6.67 10.12 12.00
C VAL A 77 5.73 8.96 11.69
N ALA A 78 4.60 9.24 11.04
CA ALA A 78 3.62 8.20 10.70
C ALA A 78 4.21 7.04 9.90
N ALA A 79 5.16 7.33 9.00
CA ALA A 79 5.89 6.33 8.25
C ALA A 79 6.57 5.28 9.14
N ALA A 80 7.05 5.68 10.31
CA ALA A 80 7.78 4.81 11.22
C ALA A 80 6.88 4.01 12.18
N VAL A 81 5.60 4.38 12.32
CA VAL A 81 4.68 3.73 13.25
C VAL A 81 3.53 2.98 12.57
N VAL A 82 3.33 3.17 11.26
CA VAL A 82 2.36 2.40 10.48
C VAL A 82 2.81 2.11 9.06
N ALA A 83 2.44 0.93 8.57
CA ALA A 83 2.49 0.56 7.16
C ALA A 83 1.13 0.09 6.67
N VAL A 84 0.88 0.24 5.37
CA VAL A 84 -0.29 -0.32 4.66
C VAL A 84 0.23 -1.24 3.57
N SER A 85 -0.34 -2.44 3.45
CA SER A 85 0.06 -3.41 2.43
C SER A 85 -0.22 -2.87 1.01
N GLN A 86 0.53 -3.36 0.02
CA GLN A 86 0.42 -2.96 -1.39
C GLN A 86 -1.01 -3.04 -1.98
N ASP A 87 -1.78 -4.03 -1.53
CA ASP A 87 -3.18 -4.26 -1.91
C ASP A 87 -4.19 -3.48 -1.05
N GLY A 88 -3.73 -2.75 -0.03
CA GLY A 88 -4.55 -2.03 0.93
C GLY A 88 -5.37 -2.93 1.85
N ALA A 89 -5.19 -4.26 1.81
CA ALA A 89 -6.01 -5.17 2.60
C ALA A 89 -5.67 -5.12 4.09
N GLN A 90 -4.45 -4.72 4.44
CA GLN A 90 -3.94 -4.78 5.80
C GLN A 90 -3.09 -3.56 6.16
N ALA A 91 -3.03 -3.26 7.46
CA ALA A 91 -2.07 -2.34 8.05
C ALA A 91 -1.27 -3.03 9.15
N ALA A 92 -0.03 -2.60 9.34
CA ALA A 92 0.83 -3.01 10.44
C ALA A 92 1.23 -1.80 11.26
N TYR A 93 1.17 -1.92 12.58
CA TYR A 93 1.61 -0.89 13.51
C TYR A 93 2.09 -1.54 14.81
N PHE A 94 2.85 -0.83 15.62
CA PHE A 94 3.20 -1.27 16.97
C PHE A 94 2.23 -0.65 17.97
N SER A 95 1.79 -1.42 18.96
CA SER A 95 1.01 -0.89 20.07
C SER A 95 1.85 0.06 20.93
N GLY A 96 1.22 1.07 21.51
CA GLY A 96 1.90 2.09 22.33
C GLY A 96 2.26 1.59 23.73
N LYS A 97 1.48 0.67 24.30
CA LYS A 97 1.63 0.22 25.70
C LYS A 97 2.76 -0.79 25.88
N ASP A 98 2.78 -1.82 25.04
CA ASP A 98 3.67 -2.98 25.13
C ASP A 98 4.55 -3.14 23.88
N GLY A 99 4.43 -2.24 22.90
CA GLY A 99 5.27 -2.25 21.71
C GLY A 99 5.04 -3.47 20.83
N VAL A 100 3.95 -4.21 20.98
CA VAL A 100 3.67 -5.44 20.23
C VAL A 100 3.23 -5.09 18.80
N LEU A 101 3.80 -5.78 17.81
CA LEU A 101 3.38 -5.66 16.43
C LEU A 101 1.94 -6.15 16.27
N THR A 102 1.12 -5.33 15.65
CA THR A 102 -0.30 -5.62 15.41
C THR A 102 -0.62 -5.47 13.93
N ILE A 103 -1.34 -6.46 13.39
CA ILE A 103 -1.83 -6.47 12.01
C ILE A 103 -3.35 -6.24 12.02
N TRP A 104 -3.80 -5.18 11.37
CA TRP A 104 -5.22 -4.90 11.17
C TRP A 104 -5.66 -5.26 9.75
N THR A 105 -6.79 -5.95 9.60
CA THR A 105 -7.30 -6.39 8.29
C THR A 105 -8.61 -5.68 7.93
N ALA A 106 -8.68 -5.08 6.74
CA ALA A 106 -9.74 -4.18 6.31
C ALA A 106 -11.13 -4.80 6.16
N ALA A 107 -11.19 -5.97 5.50
CA ALA A 107 -12.45 -6.66 5.25
C ALA A 107 -13.17 -7.11 6.54
N PRO A 108 -12.53 -7.87 7.46
CA PRO A 108 -13.17 -8.22 8.72
C PRO A 108 -13.15 -7.06 9.73
N GLY A 109 -12.31 -6.04 9.54
CA GLY A 109 -12.13 -4.94 10.48
C GLY A 109 -11.51 -5.37 11.82
N ARG A 110 -10.63 -6.38 11.81
CA ARG A 110 -10.07 -7.00 13.02
C ARG A 110 -8.55 -6.81 13.09
N ALA A 111 -8.07 -6.60 14.31
CA ALA A 111 -6.65 -6.61 14.67
C ALA A 111 -6.21 -8.00 15.14
N ARG A 112 -4.93 -8.33 14.91
CA ARG A 112 -4.26 -9.53 15.40
C ARG A 112 -2.85 -9.15 15.86
N GLU A 113 -2.55 -9.41 17.12
CA GLU A 113 -1.23 -9.19 17.71
C GLU A 113 -0.24 -10.29 17.31
N ILE A 114 1.03 -9.91 17.23
CA ILE A 114 2.18 -10.78 17.01
C ILE A 114 3.12 -10.65 18.23
N PRO A 115 2.83 -11.29 19.37
CA PRO A 115 3.52 -11.02 20.65
C PRO A 115 5.04 -11.23 20.64
N LYS A 116 5.54 -12.03 19.69
CA LYS A 116 6.98 -12.31 19.52
C LYS A 116 7.75 -11.20 18.80
N VAL A 117 7.07 -10.18 18.28
CA VAL A 117 7.68 -9.07 17.56
C VAL A 117 7.30 -7.80 18.29
N THR A 118 8.25 -7.26 19.05
CA THR A 118 8.10 -6.02 19.79
C THR A 118 8.84 -4.87 19.12
N TRP A 119 8.57 -3.66 19.58
CA TRP A 119 9.25 -2.44 19.16
C TRP A 119 10.77 -2.63 19.32
N PRO A 120 11.57 -2.34 18.28
CA PRO A 120 13.01 -2.49 18.34
C PRO A 120 13.64 -1.26 19.01
N ASP A 121 13.80 -1.29 20.34
CA ASP A 121 14.37 -0.16 21.12
C ASP A 121 15.80 0.23 20.71
N ASP A 122 16.53 -0.70 20.09
CA ASP A 122 17.90 -0.50 19.61
C ASP A 122 17.97 0.01 18.15
N LEU A 123 16.82 0.33 17.54
CA LEU A 123 16.71 0.82 16.17
C LEU A 123 15.98 2.16 16.15
N GLN A 124 16.64 3.19 15.61
CA GLN A 124 15.98 4.46 15.31
C GLN A 124 15.14 4.27 14.04
N MET A 125 13.88 3.89 14.23
CA MET A 125 12.96 3.60 13.14
C MET A 125 12.56 4.87 12.38
N ASN A 126 12.66 4.81 11.05
CA ASN A 126 12.20 5.89 10.17
C ASN A 126 11.05 5.47 9.25
N ALA A 127 10.86 4.16 9.04
CA ALA A 127 9.75 3.64 8.27
C ALA A 127 9.36 2.20 8.64
N LEU A 128 8.12 1.85 8.34
CA LEU A 128 7.58 0.51 8.31
C LEU A 128 7.11 0.18 6.90
N THR A 129 7.28 -1.08 6.46
CA THR A 129 6.61 -1.59 5.26
C THR A 129 5.94 -2.93 5.53
N LEU A 130 4.87 -3.21 4.79
CA LEU A 130 4.08 -4.43 4.95
C LEU A 130 3.99 -5.15 3.60
N SER A 131 4.51 -6.36 3.55
CA SER A 131 4.40 -7.20 2.35
C SER A 131 2.94 -7.48 1.96
N PRO A 132 2.68 -7.79 0.68
CA PRO A 132 1.36 -8.26 0.23
C PRO A 132 0.89 -9.47 1.04
N GLY A 133 -0.36 -9.45 1.51
CA GLY A 133 -0.91 -10.47 2.41
C GLY A 133 -0.37 -10.47 3.84
N GLY A 134 0.48 -9.49 4.19
CA GLY A 134 0.89 -9.14 5.55
C GLY A 134 1.72 -10.17 6.30
N ARG A 135 2.40 -11.06 5.58
CA ARG A 135 3.26 -12.08 6.18
C ARG A 135 4.57 -11.50 6.73
N TYR A 136 5.12 -10.48 6.08
CA TYR A 136 6.36 -9.85 6.45
C TYR A 136 6.18 -8.37 6.70
N VAL A 137 6.78 -7.88 7.79
CA VAL A 137 6.87 -6.46 8.16
C VAL A 137 8.33 -6.07 8.18
N SER A 138 8.72 -5.07 7.39
CA SER A 138 10.06 -4.50 7.47
C SER A 138 10.06 -3.31 8.42
N MET A 139 11.03 -3.28 9.33
CA MET A 139 11.37 -2.20 10.23
C MET A 139 12.61 -1.52 9.68
N LEU A 140 12.44 -0.32 9.15
CA LEU A 140 13.50 0.44 8.50
C LEU A 140 14.04 1.46 9.49
N GLY A 141 15.37 1.55 9.58
CA GLY A 141 15.99 2.44 10.55
C GLY A 141 17.50 2.34 10.60
N VAL A 142 18.08 3.06 11.56
CA VAL A 142 19.53 3.10 11.79
C VAL A 142 19.89 2.64 13.20
N ASP A 143 21.09 2.06 13.32
CA ASP A 143 21.70 1.76 14.62
C ASP A 143 22.24 3.03 15.30
N ALA A 144 22.75 2.88 16.53
CA ALA A 144 23.35 3.99 17.30
C ALA A 144 24.56 4.66 16.62
N SER A 145 25.13 4.06 15.57
CA SER A 145 26.19 4.67 14.74
C SER A 145 25.65 5.25 13.43
N GLU A 146 24.33 5.47 13.33
CA GLU A 146 23.64 6.02 12.15
C GLU A 146 23.80 5.16 10.88
N ARG A 147 24.02 3.86 11.02
CA ARG A 147 24.10 2.93 9.89
C ARG A 147 22.78 2.21 9.71
N GLU A 148 22.35 2.03 8.46
CA GLU A 148 21.11 1.31 8.15
C GLU A 148 21.19 -0.14 8.64
N VAL A 149 20.21 -0.58 9.43
CA VAL A 149 20.12 -1.94 9.96
C VAL A 149 18.67 -2.40 9.90
N ASP A 150 18.11 -2.40 8.69
CA ASP A 150 16.73 -2.81 8.47
C ASP A 150 16.50 -4.26 8.91
N ARG A 151 15.32 -4.51 9.48
CA ARG A 151 14.90 -5.82 9.97
C ARG A 151 13.60 -6.23 9.31
N VAL A 152 13.37 -7.53 9.17
CA VAL A 152 12.15 -8.07 8.59
C VAL A 152 11.59 -9.15 9.50
N ALA A 153 10.40 -8.90 10.05
CA ALA A 153 9.69 -9.82 10.91
C ALA A 153 8.70 -10.68 10.11
N ASP A 154 8.68 -11.99 10.36
CA ASP A 154 7.64 -12.89 9.85
C ASP A 154 6.47 -12.95 10.86
N THR A 155 5.30 -12.47 10.46
CA THR A 155 4.09 -12.34 11.30
C THR A 155 3.38 -13.66 11.60
N ALA A 156 3.82 -14.76 10.99
CA ALA A 156 3.33 -16.11 11.28
C ALA A 156 4.20 -16.81 12.33
N THR A 157 5.52 -16.57 12.31
CA THR A 157 6.47 -17.27 13.19
C THR A 157 7.01 -16.40 14.34
N GLY A 158 6.98 -15.08 14.18
CA GLY A 158 7.62 -14.12 15.08
C GLY A 158 9.13 -14.00 14.90
N LYS A 159 9.74 -14.70 13.92
CA LYS A 159 11.18 -14.63 13.68
C LYS A 159 11.53 -13.32 12.98
N VAL A 160 12.65 -12.73 13.37
CA VAL A 160 13.20 -11.50 12.79
C VAL A 160 14.47 -11.83 12.02
N PHE A 161 14.56 -11.33 10.79
CA PHE A 161 15.75 -11.35 9.96
C PHE A 161 16.36 -9.96 9.89
N THR A 162 17.63 -9.82 10.24
CA THR A 162 18.36 -8.55 10.14
C THR A 162 19.13 -8.52 8.83
N LEU A 163 18.93 -7.47 8.03
CA LEU A 163 19.68 -7.26 6.79
C LEU A 163 21.15 -6.94 7.10
N PRO A 164 22.08 -7.22 6.16
CA PRO A 164 23.46 -6.77 6.29
C PRO A 164 23.53 -5.25 6.54
N ARG A 165 24.42 -4.83 7.43
CA ARG A 165 24.61 -3.40 7.78
C ARG A 165 24.82 -2.55 6.53
N GLY A 166 24.11 -1.42 6.45
CA GLY A 166 24.09 -0.50 5.32
C GLY A 166 23.18 -0.92 4.17
N TYR A 167 22.32 -1.93 4.35
CA TYR A 167 21.28 -2.30 3.39
C TYR A 167 19.91 -1.92 3.92
N GLN A 168 19.06 -1.47 3.01
CA GLN A 168 17.67 -1.17 3.25
C GLN A 168 16.76 -2.20 2.59
N ALA A 169 15.65 -2.54 3.24
CA ALA A 169 14.53 -3.20 2.60
C ALA A 169 13.84 -2.21 1.65
N TRP A 170 13.60 -2.61 0.40
CA TRP A 170 12.98 -1.74 -0.59
C TRP A 170 11.55 -2.15 -0.91
N ASP A 171 11.34 -3.40 -1.34
CA ASP A 171 10.01 -3.85 -1.74
C ASP A 171 9.86 -5.38 -1.79
N PHE A 172 8.62 -5.86 -1.74
CA PHE A 172 8.27 -7.27 -1.91
C PHE A 172 7.62 -7.52 -3.27
N SER A 173 7.82 -8.71 -3.83
CA SER A 173 7.03 -9.12 -5.00
C SER A 173 5.55 -9.27 -4.61
N PRO A 174 4.59 -9.07 -5.54
CA PRO A 174 3.15 -9.14 -5.26
C PRO A 174 2.67 -10.52 -4.75
N ASP A 175 3.46 -11.58 -4.99
CA ASP A 175 3.23 -12.92 -4.45
C ASP A 175 3.85 -13.14 -3.06
N GLY A 176 4.60 -12.16 -2.55
CA GLY A 176 5.30 -12.21 -1.27
C GLY A 176 6.46 -13.21 -1.22
N ARG A 177 6.91 -13.76 -2.35
CA ARG A 177 7.96 -14.81 -2.41
C ARG A 177 9.37 -14.26 -2.60
N ARG A 178 9.50 -12.98 -2.91
CA ARG A 178 10.77 -12.26 -3.02
C ARG A 178 10.71 -10.94 -2.28
N MET A 179 11.87 -10.53 -1.80
CA MET A 179 12.10 -9.19 -1.29
C MET A 179 13.33 -8.62 -1.97
N MET A 180 13.24 -7.38 -2.42
CA MET A 180 14.38 -6.60 -2.85
C MET A 180 14.88 -5.74 -1.68
N ALA A 181 16.20 -5.75 -1.49
CA ALA A 181 16.90 -4.90 -0.56
C ALA A 181 18.23 -4.47 -1.16
N GLY A 182 18.90 -3.49 -0.55
CA GLY A 182 20.18 -3.05 -1.05
C GLY A 182 20.60 -1.67 -0.57
N ASN A 183 21.52 -1.06 -1.29
CA ASN A 183 22.02 0.27 -1.00
C ASN A 183 22.26 1.04 -2.31
N ASN A 184 22.87 2.22 -2.21
CA ASN A 184 23.12 3.10 -3.36
C ASN A 184 24.01 2.50 -4.46
N ARG A 185 24.57 1.30 -4.28
CA ARG A 185 25.44 0.62 -5.27
C ARG A 185 24.98 -0.80 -5.61
N THR A 186 24.14 -1.40 -4.78
CA THR A 186 23.85 -2.84 -4.85
C THR A 186 22.36 -3.10 -4.68
N ALA A 187 21.79 -3.92 -5.54
CA ALA A 187 20.47 -4.52 -5.38
C ALA A 187 20.62 -6.02 -5.11
N VAL A 188 19.87 -6.52 -4.14
CA VAL A 188 19.85 -7.92 -3.72
C VAL A 188 18.41 -8.42 -3.67
N LEU A 189 18.18 -9.58 -4.28
CA LEU A 189 16.89 -10.26 -4.24
C LEU A 189 17.00 -11.45 -3.29
N TYR A 190 16.14 -11.46 -2.28
CA TYR A 190 16.04 -12.52 -1.29
C TYR A 190 14.84 -13.40 -1.59
N ALA A 191 14.96 -14.70 -1.36
CA ALA A 191 13.79 -15.56 -1.20
C ALA A 191 13.24 -15.40 0.23
N THR A 192 12.00 -14.94 0.33
CA THR A 192 11.34 -14.73 1.63
C THR A 192 11.14 -16.06 2.36
N GLY A 193 11.18 -16.02 3.70
CA GLY A 193 11.00 -17.21 4.56
C GLY A 193 12.29 -17.96 4.85
N THR A 194 13.23 -18.02 3.89
CA THR A 194 14.60 -18.51 4.14
C THR A 194 15.66 -17.40 4.12
N TRP A 195 15.32 -16.23 3.58
CA TRP A 195 16.21 -15.09 3.40
C TRP A 195 17.51 -15.43 2.67
N SER A 196 17.46 -16.45 1.79
CA SER A 196 18.58 -16.81 0.93
C SER A 196 18.69 -15.83 -0.25
N VAL A 197 19.91 -15.40 -0.55
CA VAL A 197 20.19 -14.51 -1.69
C VAL A 197 19.95 -15.28 -2.99
N LYS A 198 19.07 -14.77 -3.84
CA LYS A 198 18.77 -15.30 -5.18
C LYS A 198 19.47 -14.54 -6.28
N LEU A 199 19.70 -13.25 -6.08
CA LEU A 199 20.40 -12.42 -7.04
C LEU A 199 21.11 -11.28 -6.32
N ARG A 200 22.32 -10.95 -6.77
CA ARG A 200 23.04 -9.74 -6.37
C ARG A 200 23.55 -9.04 -7.61
N ARG A 201 23.36 -7.72 -7.68
CA ARG A 201 23.80 -6.89 -8.80
C ARG A 201 24.35 -5.56 -8.31
N SER A 202 25.45 -5.12 -8.89
CA SER A 202 26.03 -3.79 -8.69
C SER A 202 25.23 -2.74 -9.45
N VAL A 203 24.04 -2.46 -8.95
CA VAL A 203 23.07 -1.53 -9.54
C VAL A 203 22.25 -0.87 -8.44
N TYR A 204 22.01 0.43 -8.58
CA TYR A 204 20.93 1.09 -7.86
C TYR A 204 19.65 1.03 -8.68
N MET A 205 18.62 0.40 -8.13
CA MET A 205 17.27 0.40 -8.68
C MET A 205 16.27 0.21 -7.54
N ARG A 206 15.62 1.30 -7.13
CA ARG A 206 14.47 1.26 -6.24
C ARG A 206 13.19 1.33 -7.07
N GLY A 207 12.17 0.61 -6.63
CA GLY A 207 10.90 0.50 -7.34
C GLY A 207 10.14 -0.74 -6.92
N ASP A 208 9.03 -0.99 -7.59
CA ASP A 208 8.12 -2.10 -7.30
C ASP A 208 8.61 -3.40 -7.97
N LEU A 209 8.75 -4.48 -7.19
CA LEU A 209 9.26 -5.76 -7.67
C LEU A 209 8.14 -6.58 -8.31
N GLY A 210 8.31 -6.95 -9.58
CA GLY A 210 7.34 -7.71 -10.35
C GLY A 210 7.14 -9.15 -9.87
N PRO A 211 6.06 -9.82 -10.32
CA PRO A 211 5.75 -11.20 -9.95
C PRO A 211 6.76 -12.22 -10.50
N ASP A 212 7.57 -11.85 -11.50
CA ASP A 212 8.71 -12.66 -11.95
C ASP A 212 9.86 -12.69 -10.92
N GLY A 213 9.78 -11.84 -9.90
CA GLY A 213 10.73 -11.76 -8.81
C GLY A 213 12.08 -11.19 -9.21
N VAL A 214 12.22 -10.56 -10.39
CA VAL A 214 13.48 -10.00 -10.90
C VAL A 214 13.34 -8.70 -11.70
N THR A 215 12.14 -8.35 -12.15
CA THR A 215 11.88 -7.11 -12.89
C THR A 215 11.35 -6.04 -11.95
N VAL A 216 12.03 -4.90 -11.87
CA VAL A 216 11.64 -3.76 -11.04
C VAL A 216 11.02 -2.69 -11.91
N ALA A 217 9.88 -2.12 -11.49
CA ALA A 217 9.26 -0.97 -12.12
C ALA A 217 9.38 0.28 -11.25
N GLY A 218 9.47 1.45 -11.87
CA GLY A 218 9.45 2.72 -11.14
C GLY A 218 8.94 3.85 -12.03
N THR A 219 8.53 4.94 -11.42
CA THR A 219 8.15 6.16 -12.13
C THR A 219 9.37 7.05 -12.32
N LYS A 220 9.50 7.63 -13.51
CA LYS A 220 10.53 8.62 -13.82
C LYS A 220 9.89 9.81 -14.52
N TRP A 221 10.36 11.01 -14.24
CA TRP A 221 10.00 12.19 -15.02
C TRP A 221 11.24 12.97 -15.42
N THR A 222 11.15 13.69 -16.53
CA THR A 222 12.14 14.69 -16.93
C THR A 222 11.45 16.00 -17.26
N LYS A 223 12.16 17.12 -17.06
CA LYS A 223 11.70 18.45 -17.45
C LYS A 223 12.74 19.08 -18.37
N THR A 224 12.30 19.53 -19.54
CA THR A 224 13.13 20.26 -20.50
C THR A 224 12.38 21.53 -20.87
N GLY A 225 12.90 22.68 -20.43
CA GLY A 225 12.17 23.94 -20.48
C GLY A 225 10.84 23.85 -19.73
N LYS A 226 9.73 24.14 -20.40
CA LYS A 226 8.36 24.03 -19.86
C LYS A 226 7.73 22.64 -20.02
N THR A 227 8.38 21.73 -20.76
CA THR A 227 7.82 20.41 -21.07
C THR A 227 8.22 19.39 -20.01
N VAL A 228 7.22 18.71 -19.43
CA VAL A 228 7.42 17.58 -18.52
C VAL A 228 7.08 16.28 -19.25
N ARG A 229 7.98 15.29 -19.20
CA ARG A 229 7.76 13.94 -19.71
C ARG A 229 7.70 12.98 -18.54
N ASN A 230 6.57 12.28 -18.39
CA ASN A 230 6.37 11.25 -17.39
C ASN A 230 6.52 9.87 -18.01
N MET A 231 7.15 8.95 -17.28
CA MET A 231 7.48 7.62 -17.77
C MET A 231 7.33 6.57 -16.66
N VAL A 232 6.99 5.35 -17.05
CA VAL A 232 7.28 4.15 -16.27
C VAL A 232 8.55 3.54 -16.83
N VAL A 233 9.52 3.27 -15.98
CA VAL A 233 10.75 2.55 -16.33
C VAL A 233 10.69 1.16 -15.72
N THR A 234 11.14 0.16 -16.47
CA THR A 234 11.37 -1.18 -15.92
C THR A 234 12.81 -1.61 -16.15
N ARG A 235 13.33 -2.42 -15.22
CA ARG A 235 14.63 -3.03 -15.35
C ARG A 235 14.58 -4.47 -14.86
N ASN A 236 14.92 -5.41 -15.73
CA ASN A 236 15.14 -6.79 -15.34
C ASN A 236 16.54 -6.91 -14.74
N LEU A 237 16.64 -7.25 -13.45
CA LEU A 237 17.92 -7.27 -12.74
C LEU A 237 18.81 -8.46 -13.15
N ALA A 238 18.23 -9.56 -13.64
CA ALA A 238 18.97 -10.71 -14.09
C ALA A 238 19.74 -10.43 -15.39
N THR A 239 19.05 -9.84 -16.38
CA THR A 239 19.54 -9.59 -17.74
C THR A 239 20.07 -8.17 -17.97
N GLY A 240 19.72 -7.22 -17.09
CA GLY A 240 20.01 -5.79 -17.28
C GLY A 240 19.09 -5.08 -18.28
N LYS A 241 18.17 -5.79 -18.95
CA LYS A 241 17.24 -5.22 -19.95
C LYS A 241 16.40 -4.12 -19.32
N LYS A 242 16.35 -2.96 -19.99
CA LYS A 242 15.56 -1.80 -19.59
C LYS A 242 14.41 -1.56 -20.56
N SER A 243 13.29 -1.06 -20.06
CA SER A 243 12.19 -0.53 -20.86
C SER A 243 11.76 0.82 -20.31
N THR A 244 11.34 1.72 -21.19
CA THR A 244 10.82 3.04 -20.83
C THR A 244 9.51 3.23 -21.57
N ILE A 245 8.43 3.41 -20.82
CA ILE A 245 7.08 3.59 -21.34
C ILE A 245 6.65 5.02 -21.02
N PRO A 246 6.54 5.91 -22.02
CA PRO A 246 6.01 7.25 -21.78
C PRO A 246 4.55 7.17 -21.36
N ILE A 247 4.16 7.93 -20.36
CA ILE A 247 2.76 8.03 -19.90
C ILE A 247 2.29 9.47 -20.01
N ARG A 248 1.04 9.64 -20.45
CA ARG A 248 0.40 10.95 -20.57
C ARG A 248 -0.46 11.20 -19.33
N LEU A 249 -0.10 12.22 -18.55
CA LEU A 249 -0.84 12.67 -17.37
C LEU A 249 -1.55 13.99 -17.66
N ARG A 250 -2.50 14.35 -16.81
CA ARG A 250 -3.16 15.66 -16.88
C ARG A 250 -2.18 16.77 -16.47
N THR A 251 -2.48 18.01 -16.87
CA THR A 251 -1.71 19.17 -16.42
C THR A 251 -1.76 19.27 -14.89
N GLY A 252 -0.60 19.43 -14.26
CA GLY A 252 -0.48 19.50 -12.79
C GLY A 252 -0.60 18.14 -12.09
N GLU A 253 -0.53 17.03 -12.82
CA GLU A 253 -0.50 15.68 -12.28
C GLU A 253 0.90 15.06 -12.47
N SER A 254 1.42 14.46 -11.41
CA SER A 254 2.76 13.86 -11.37
C SER A 254 2.68 12.40 -10.93
N PRO A 255 3.51 11.50 -11.48
CA PRO A 255 3.55 10.11 -11.05
C PRO A 255 4.33 10.00 -9.73
N LEU A 256 3.79 9.23 -8.78
CA LEU A 256 4.40 9.00 -7.47
C LEU A 256 5.13 7.65 -7.39
N ARG A 257 4.47 6.58 -7.84
CA ARG A 257 4.99 5.21 -7.76
C ARG A 257 4.28 4.27 -8.71
N THR A 258 4.90 3.13 -8.97
CA THR A 258 4.29 1.98 -9.63
C THR A 258 3.85 0.94 -8.61
N ARG A 259 2.98 0.03 -9.05
CA ARG A 259 2.56 -1.16 -8.32
C ARG A 259 2.34 -2.33 -9.29
N TRP A 260 3.01 -3.45 -9.10
CA TRP A 260 2.73 -4.68 -9.82
C TRP A 260 1.59 -5.43 -9.13
N ASP A 261 0.70 -6.03 -9.93
CA ASP A 261 -0.19 -7.07 -9.42
C ASP A 261 0.37 -8.47 -9.71
N LYS A 262 -0.25 -9.48 -9.09
CA LYS A 262 0.12 -10.90 -9.28
C LYS A 262 -0.01 -11.36 -10.74
N ALA A 263 -0.83 -10.69 -11.54
CA ALA A 263 -1.03 -11.00 -12.95
C ALA A 263 0.00 -10.31 -13.87
N GLY A 264 0.89 -9.49 -13.32
CA GLY A 264 1.90 -8.78 -14.10
C GLY A 264 1.36 -7.52 -14.80
N HIS A 265 0.29 -6.93 -14.29
CA HIS A 265 -0.07 -5.56 -14.66
C HIS A 265 0.74 -4.56 -13.84
N ILE A 266 0.99 -3.39 -14.42
CA ILE A 266 1.56 -2.24 -13.71
C ILE A 266 0.46 -1.22 -13.51
N ASP A 267 0.21 -0.87 -12.25
CA ASP A 267 -0.55 0.30 -11.87
C ASP A 267 0.40 1.45 -11.55
N VAL A 268 -0.06 2.69 -11.79
CA VAL A 268 0.68 3.92 -11.52
C VAL A 268 -0.16 4.78 -10.60
N LEU A 269 0.38 5.11 -9.43
CA LEU A 269 -0.19 6.12 -8.54
C LEU A 269 0.29 7.49 -9.00
N THR A 270 -0.65 8.41 -9.17
CA THR A 270 -0.36 9.81 -9.45
C THR A 270 -0.87 10.70 -8.34
N ARG A 271 -0.35 11.93 -8.29
CA ARG A 271 -0.85 13.00 -7.43
C ARG A 271 -1.13 14.24 -8.26
N SER A 272 -2.25 14.89 -7.98
CA SER A 272 -2.56 16.24 -8.43
C SER A 272 -3.02 17.07 -7.24
N ASP A 273 -2.32 18.17 -7.00
CA ASP A 273 -2.62 19.08 -5.91
C ASP A 273 -3.44 20.26 -6.49
N ARG A 274 -4.63 20.50 -5.95
CA ARG A 274 -5.54 21.56 -6.43
C ARG A 274 -6.08 22.37 -5.26
N ARG A 275 -6.20 23.69 -5.43
CA ARG A 275 -6.97 24.54 -4.51
C ARG A 275 -8.44 24.55 -4.92
N VAL A 276 -9.33 24.18 -4.01
CA VAL A 276 -10.79 24.26 -4.19
C VAL A 276 -11.38 24.95 -2.97
N GLY A 277 -11.99 26.13 -3.16
CA GLY A 277 -12.56 26.91 -2.06
C GLY A 277 -11.54 27.34 -1.00
N GLY A 278 -10.30 27.64 -1.39
CA GLY A 278 -9.22 28.03 -0.48
C GLY A 278 -8.44 26.87 0.14
N GLU A 279 -9.00 25.66 0.13
CA GLU A 279 -8.34 24.46 0.69
C GLU A 279 -7.51 23.70 -0.36
N GLU A 280 -6.32 23.25 0.04
CA GLU A 280 -5.50 22.36 -0.78
C GLU A 280 -6.08 20.93 -0.75
N ARG A 281 -6.40 20.36 -1.90
CA ARG A 281 -6.85 18.98 -2.03
C ARG A 281 -5.79 18.17 -2.77
N ARG A 282 -5.30 17.11 -2.12
CA ARG A 282 -4.30 16.20 -2.68
C ARG A 282 -5.00 15.00 -3.27
N LEU A 283 -5.29 15.06 -4.57
CA LEU A 283 -5.95 13.99 -5.30
C LEU A 283 -4.93 12.92 -5.67
N HIS A 284 -5.18 11.70 -5.22
CA HIS A 284 -4.43 10.52 -5.59
C HIS A 284 -5.25 9.68 -6.56
N THR A 285 -4.64 9.20 -7.63
CA THR A 285 -5.33 8.38 -8.63
C THR A 285 -4.47 7.18 -9.02
N TRP A 286 -5.06 6.00 -8.93
CA TRP A 286 -4.46 4.79 -9.48
C TRP A 286 -4.92 4.60 -10.91
N TYR A 287 -3.96 4.37 -11.81
CA TYR A 287 -4.21 4.00 -13.19
C TYR A 287 -3.57 2.66 -13.52
N ARG A 288 -4.29 1.81 -14.24
CA ARG A 288 -3.71 0.65 -14.91
C ARG A 288 -3.03 1.08 -16.22
N LEU A 289 -1.75 0.74 -16.38
CA LEU A 289 -0.98 0.98 -17.58
C LEU A 289 -1.19 -0.15 -18.60
N ASN A 290 -1.71 0.18 -19.77
CA ASN A 290 -1.60 -0.69 -20.94
C ASN A 290 -0.20 -0.52 -21.55
N ARG A 291 0.66 -1.53 -21.37
CA ARG A 291 2.05 -1.49 -21.82
C ARG A 291 2.22 -1.51 -23.35
N ALA A 292 1.22 -1.94 -24.10
CA ALA A 292 1.27 -1.97 -25.57
C ALA A 292 0.85 -0.61 -26.18
N THR A 293 -0.18 0.01 -25.63
CA THR A 293 -0.72 1.28 -26.15
C THR A 293 -0.25 2.52 -25.38
N HIS A 294 0.47 2.33 -24.28
CA HIS A 294 0.90 3.36 -23.33
C HIS A 294 -0.25 4.18 -22.69
N LYS A 295 -1.48 3.66 -22.79
CA LYS A 295 -2.68 4.33 -22.27
C LYS A 295 -2.88 3.98 -20.79
N LEU A 296 -3.37 4.95 -20.03
CA LEU A 296 -3.72 4.80 -18.63
C LEU A 296 -5.24 4.67 -18.49
N LYS A 297 -5.71 3.63 -17.80
CA LYS A 297 -7.12 3.46 -17.41
C LYS A 297 -7.24 3.70 -15.91
N ARG A 298 -8.03 4.71 -15.48
CA ARG A 298 -8.27 4.96 -14.05
C ARG A 298 -8.95 3.73 -13.43
N ILE A 299 -8.43 3.26 -12.30
CA ILE A 299 -8.99 2.13 -11.54
C ILE A 299 -9.48 2.53 -10.16
N ASP A 300 -8.90 3.58 -9.57
CA ASP A 300 -9.31 4.10 -8.26
C ASP A 300 -8.85 5.55 -8.07
N SER A 301 -9.50 6.30 -7.18
CA SER A 301 -9.09 7.67 -6.84
C SER A 301 -9.62 8.08 -5.47
N PHE A 302 -8.80 8.82 -4.72
CA PHE A 302 -9.15 9.30 -3.40
C PHE A 302 -8.47 10.64 -3.09
N VAL A 303 -9.05 11.38 -2.15
CA VAL A 303 -8.53 12.68 -1.70
C VAL A 303 -7.99 12.52 -0.28
N ILE A 304 -6.80 13.06 -0.06
CA ILE A 304 -6.28 13.28 1.28
C ILE A 304 -6.51 14.75 1.63
N PRO A 305 -7.37 15.06 2.63
CA PRO A 305 -7.66 16.43 3.00
C PRO A 305 -6.50 17.05 3.80
N PRO A 306 -6.40 18.39 3.90
CA PRO A 306 -5.41 19.09 4.72
C PRO A 306 -5.47 18.73 6.21
N SER A 307 -6.62 18.23 6.67
CA SER A 307 -6.81 17.75 8.04
C SER A 307 -6.12 16.41 8.32
N VAL A 308 -5.38 15.86 7.36
CA VAL A 308 -4.52 14.69 7.54
C VAL A 308 -3.06 15.10 7.34
N GLY A 309 -2.27 14.95 8.40
CA GLY A 309 -0.84 15.24 8.43
C GLY A 309 -0.06 13.94 8.64
N GLY A 310 1.14 13.85 8.07
CA GLY A 310 1.99 12.65 8.19
C GLY A 310 1.23 11.39 7.80
N TYR A 311 1.13 11.09 6.50
CA TYR A 311 0.39 9.92 6.02
C TYR A 311 1.31 8.95 5.26
N VAL A 312 0.90 7.69 5.27
CA VAL A 312 1.47 6.64 4.45
C VAL A 312 0.43 6.16 3.46
N LEU A 313 0.91 5.82 2.27
CA LEU A 313 0.14 5.16 1.23
C LEU A 313 0.49 3.67 1.25
N PRO A 314 -0.36 2.80 0.68
CA PRO A 314 -0.01 1.41 0.35
C PRO A 314 1.40 1.31 -0.22
N THR A 315 2.23 0.45 0.41
CA THR A 315 3.63 0.24 0.06
C THR A 315 3.79 -0.24 -1.36
#